data_AF-A0A510PLF5-F1
#
_entry.id   AF-A0A510PLF5-F1
#
_cell.length_a   1.000
_cell.length_b   1.000
_cell.length_c   1.000
_cell.angle_alpha   90.00
_cell.angle_beta   90.00
_cell.angle_gamma   90.00
#
_symmetry.space_group_name_H-M   'P 1'
#
loop_
_entity.id
_entity.type
_entity.pdbx_description
1 polymer ?
#
loop_
_entity_poly.entity_id
_entity_poly.type
_entity_poly.pdbx_seq_one_letter_code
_entity_poly.pdbx_strand_id
1 'polypeptide(L)'
;MAPKSLDGKREFRPNIFRGAICGHALRIFGGLTDAKNAEKLVNQLFGGIDGEATQGLLAVDFCVNSLDLGTFAKGYNEPTYTVTGELRWILTQSLPKNQQECLKKLICFLTRFAMLLGGFGKSWRRADHSIFYEDYYPNKPLIGCHWQWGDKSSLINDNKVRDLTHVHPFIKDVRTIAKEWMTLQKYIPITPDNSAKWREIWHPKNIEIWGRIAEDKDDSLAITWLHKAYQKLDNLSIYKTSVTGNINQIGRLWHRMYPKNNHQYLELLTIFPDDSDDCAYFLGFLDENNGQEGKFQKLWPK
;
A
#
# COMPACT_ATOMS: atom_id res chain seq x y z
N MET A 1 6.07 12.66 6.17
CA MET A 1 5.77 13.93 6.90
C MET A 1 5.55 13.62 8.37
N ALA A 2 6.29 14.30 9.26
CA ALA A 2 6.18 14.15 10.70
C ALA A 2 4.97 14.93 11.24
N PRO A 3 4.06 14.31 12.01
CA PRO A 3 3.05 15.05 12.75
C PRO A 3 3.69 15.96 13.80
N LYS A 4 2.89 16.90 14.31
CA LYS A 4 3.24 17.74 15.45
C LYS A 4 2.40 17.34 16.66
N SER A 5 3.04 17.31 17.83
CA SER A 5 2.38 17.19 19.14
C SER A 5 1.60 18.48 19.46
N LEU A 6 0.83 18.45 20.56
CA LEU A 6 0.04 19.60 21.02
C LEU A 6 0.91 20.83 21.36
N ASP A 7 2.17 20.62 21.78
CA ASP A 7 3.16 21.68 22.03
C ASP A 7 3.89 22.12 20.74
N GLY A 8 3.48 21.64 19.57
CA GLY A 8 4.03 22.01 18.27
C GLY A 8 5.35 21.33 17.90
N LYS A 9 5.92 20.50 18.78
CA LYS A 9 7.12 19.72 18.49
C LYS A 9 6.84 18.63 17.47
N ARG A 10 7.85 18.29 16.66
CA ARG A 10 7.75 17.22 15.68
C ARG A 10 7.88 15.88 16.39
N GLU A 11 7.18 14.87 15.91
CA GLU A 11 7.27 13.53 16.47
C GLU A 11 7.08 12.46 15.39
N PHE A 12 7.52 11.25 15.71
CA PHE A 12 7.14 10.04 14.98
C PHE A 12 6.04 9.31 15.77
N ARG A 13 4.93 8.97 15.11
CA ARG A 13 3.80 8.25 15.72
C ARG A 13 3.72 6.82 15.17
N PRO A 14 4.16 5.79 15.91
CA PRO A 14 4.10 4.39 15.46
C PRO A 14 2.71 3.88 15.07
N ASN A 15 1.64 4.49 15.58
CA ASN A 15 0.26 4.10 15.28
C ASN A 15 -0.10 4.13 13.79
N ILE A 16 0.72 4.78 12.94
CA ILE A 16 0.58 4.71 11.47
C ILE A 16 0.65 3.26 10.95
N PHE A 17 1.43 2.37 11.58
CA PHE A 17 1.55 0.99 11.14
C PHE A 17 0.25 0.23 11.34
N ARG A 18 -0.33 0.34 12.54
CA ARG A 18 -1.66 -0.22 12.84
C ARG A 18 -2.74 0.36 11.93
N GLY A 19 -2.75 1.68 11.73
CA GLY A 19 -3.73 2.34 10.86
C GLY A 19 -3.67 1.84 9.42
N ALA A 20 -2.47 1.74 8.84
CA ALA A 20 -2.28 1.25 7.48
C ALA A 20 -2.67 -0.23 7.35
N ILE A 21 -2.18 -1.10 8.24
CA ILE A 21 -2.45 -2.54 8.19
C ILE A 21 -3.94 -2.84 8.43
N CYS A 22 -4.59 -2.10 9.34
CA CYS A 22 -6.05 -2.15 9.52
C CYS A 22 -6.77 -1.76 8.22
N GLY A 23 -6.37 -0.67 7.58
CA GLY A 23 -6.94 -0.24 6.30
C GLY A 23 -6.73 -1.26 5.18
N HIS A 24 -5.57 -1.91 5.10
CA HIS A 24 -5.30 -2.95 4.11
C HIS A 24 -6.10 -4.23 4.39
N ALA A 25 -6.20 -4.65 5.66
CA ALA A 25 -7.05 -5.76 6.07
C ALA A 25 -8.50 -5.54 5.66
N LEU A 26 -9.03 -4.33 5.90
CA LEU A 26 -10.39 -3.95 5.50
C LEU A 26 -10.61 -4.13 4.01
N ARG A 27 -9.71 -3.59 3.19
CA ARG A 27 -9.79 -3.69 1.72
C ARG A 27 -9.71 -5.13 1.21
N ILE A 28 -8.89 -5.97 1.86
CA ILE A 28 -8.75 -7.40 1.54
C ILE A 28 -10.00 -8.19 1.92
N PHE A 29 -10.48 -8.05 3.16
CA PHE A 29 -11.70 -8.71 3.60
C PHE A 29 -12.94 -8.23 2.85
N GLY A 30 -13.03 -6.94 2.53
CA GLY A 30 -14.09 -6.40 1.68
C GLY A 30 -14.12 -7.08 0.30
N GLY A 31 -12.98 -7.52 -0.21
CA GLY A 31 -12.85 -8.31 -1.44
C GLY A 31 -13.19 -9.80 -1.32
N LEU A 32 -13.59 -10.25 -0.15
CA LEU A 32 -13.89 -11.64 0.19
C LEU A 32 -15.29 -11.83 0.78
N THR A 33 -15.91 -10.76 1.28
CA THR A 33 -17.24 -10.75 1.90
C THR A 33 -17.84 -9.34 1.85
N ASP A 34 -19.06 -9.17 2.34
CA ASP A 34 -19.72 -7.86 2.38
C ASP A 34 -19.05 -6.87 3.34
N ALA A 35 -19.43 -5.60 3.25
CA ALA A 35 -18.87 -4.51 4.06
C ALA A 35 -19.00 -4.75 5.56
N LYS A 36 -20.17 -5.21 6.01
CA LYS A 36 -20.47 -5.44 7.43
C LYS A 36 -19.57 -6.53 8.01
N ASN A 37 -19.43 -7.64 7.29
CA ASN A 37 -18.59 -8.75 7.70
C ASN A 37 -17.11 -8.39 7.66
N ALA A 38 -16.67 -7.61 6.67
CA ALA A 38 -15.30 -7.13 6.58
C ALA A 38 -14.94 -6.18 7.75
N GLU A 39 -15.82 -5.24 8.09
CA GLU A 39 -15.66 -4.35 9.25
C GLU A 39 -15.63 -5.14 10.56
N LYS A 40 -16.51 -6.13 10.72
CA LYS A 40 -16.51 -7.03 11.88
C LYS A 40 -15.18 -7.77 12.04
N LEU A 41 -14.62 -8.32 10.95
CA LEU A 41 -13.32 -9.00 10.97
C LEU A 41 -12.18 -8.06 11.37
N VAL A 42 -12.18 -6.84 10.86
CA VAL A 42 -11.17 -5.83 11.19
C VAL A 42 -11.30 -5.38 12.65
N ASN A 43 -12.52 -5.16 13.13
CA ASN A 43 -12.78 -4.81 14.53
C ASN A 43 -12.37 -5.94 15.48
N GLN A 44 -12.55 -7.21 15.10
CA GLN A 44 -12.01 -8.34 15.89
C GLN A 44 -10.48 -8.26 16.00
N LEU A 45 -9.79 -7.99 14.89
CA LEU A 45 -8.33 -7.95 14.86
C LEU A 45 -7.76 -6.75 15.63
N PHE A 46 -8.29 -5.55 15.40
CA PHE A 46 -7.68 -4.31 15.86
C PHE A 46 -8.48 -3.61 16.96
N GLY A 47 -9.74 -3.97 17.17
CA GLY A 47 -10.68 -3.28 18.04
C GLY A 47 -11.47 -2.21 17.29
N GLY A 48 -12.65 -1.87 17.78
CA GLY A 48 -13.56 -0.92 17.15
C GLY A 48 -14.59 -0.36 18.12
N ILE A 49 -15.38 0.59 17.63
CA ILE A 49 -16.49 1.20 18.35
C ILE A 49 -17.72 1.03 17.44
N ASP A 50 -18.36 -0.14 17.53
CA ASP A 50 -19.63 -0.39 16.85
C ASP A 50 -20.66 -0.71 17.94
N GLY A 51 -21.29 0.36 18.46
CA GLY A 51 -22.10 0.32 19.67
C GLY A 51 -21.27 0.35 20.96
N GLU A 52 -20.54 -0.75 21.25
CA GLU A 52 -19.67 -0.87 22.41
C GLU A 52 -18.19 -0.95 22.00
N ALA A 53 -17.30 -0.42 22.84
CA ALA A 53 -15.87 -0.49 22.61
C ALA A 53 -15.41 -1.96 22.70
N THR A 54 -14.89 -2.48 21.60
CA THR A 54 -14.35 -3.84 21.52
C THR A 54 -12.83 -3.80 21.53
N GLN A 55 -12.23 -4.57 22.45
CA GLN A 55 -10.79 -4.79 22.48
C GLN A 55 -10.40 -5.72 21.32
N GLY A 56 -9.44 -5.30 20.50
CA GLY A 56 -8.91 -6.13 19.42
C GLY A 56 -7.91 -7.17 19.90
N LEU A 57 -7.71 -8.21 19.09
CA LEU A 57 -6.72 -9.27 19.31
C LEU A 57 -5.26 -8.78 19.27
N LEU A 58 -5.00 -7.64 18.64
CA LEU A 58 -3.66 -7.18 18.33
C LEU A 58 -3.37 -5.77 18.86
N ALA A 59 -2.29 -5.68 19.62
CA ALA A 59 -1.58 -4.44 19.90
C ALA A 59 -0.34 -4.33 19.00
N VAL A 60 0.09 -3.09 18.75
CA VAL A 60 1.28 -2.80 17.96
C VAL A 60 2.32 -2.13 18.87
N ASP A 61 3.57 -2.53 18.73
CA ASP A 61 4.72 -1.83 19.29
C ASP A 61 5.75 -1.60 18.18
N PHE A 62 6.43 -0.47 18.22
CA PHE A 62 7.52 -0.17 17.29
C PHE A 62 8.74 0.25 18.08
N CYS A 63 9.69 -0.67 18.20
CA CYS A 63 10.96 -0.44 18.86
C CYS A 63 11.85 0.39 17.94
N VAL A 64 11.93 1.70 18.20
CA VAL A 64 12.75 2.64 17.43
C VAL A 64 14.24 2.34 17.69
N ASN A 65 14.98 2.08 16.61
CA ASN A 65 16.43 1.93 16.64
C ASN A 65 17.12 3.25 16.31
N SER A 66 16.58 4.00 15.34
CA SER A 66 17.05 5.34 14.98
C SER A 66 15.88 6.20 14.52
N LEU A 67 15.92 7.48 14.88
CA LEU A 67 14.94 8.47 14.46
C LEU A 67 15.65 9.79 14.22
N ASP A 68 15.53 10.30 13.00
CA ASP A 68 15.93 11.65 12.63
C ASP A 68 14.68 12.46 12.29
N LEU A 69 14.56 13.67 12.85
CA LEU A 69 13.43 14.58 12.62
C LEU A 69 13.93 15.79 11.83
N GLY A 70 13.43 15.93 10.61
CA GLY A 70 13.94 16.88 9.64
C GLY A 70 12.93 17.92 9.19
N THR A 71 13.35 18.72 8.21
CA THR A 71 12.51 19.63 7.43
C THR A 71 12.85 19.45 5.96
N PHE A 72 11.83 19.31 5.13
CA PHE A 72 12.02 19.27 3.69
C PHE A 72 12.07 20.70 3.12
N ALA A 73 13.27 21.27 3.06
CA ALA A 73 13.49 22.67 2.69
C ALA A 73 13.21 22.99 1.21
N LYS A 74 13.28 21.99 0.32
CA LYS A 74 12.99 22.17 -1.12
C LYS A 74 11.48 22.33 -1.40
N GLY A 75 10.63 21.89 -0.48
CA GLY A 75 9.17 22.00 -0.58
C GLY A 75 8.64 23.24 0.14
N TYR A 76 7.55 23.07 0.89
CA TYR A 76 6.96 24.11 1.73
C TYR A 76 7.42 24.03 3.19
N ASN A 77 8.68 23.62 3.40
CA ASN A 77 9.29 23.41 4.71
C ASN A 77 8.52 22.41 5.58
N GLU A 78 8.02 21.33 4.98
CA GLU A 78 7.26 20.34 5.72
C GLU A 78 8.13 19.56 6.72
N PRO A 79 7.60 19.26 7.92
CA PRO A 79 8.31 18.43 8.87
C PRO A 79 8.43 17.00 8.35
N THR A 80 9.61 16.40 8.46
CA THR A 80 9.91 15.04 7.99
C THR A 80 10.49 14.18 9.09
N TYR A 81 10.52 12.87 8.86
CA TYR A 81 11.26 11.94 9.69
C TYR A 81 11.90 10.86 8.83
N THR A 82 13.03 10.35 9.28
CA THR A 82 13.63 9.09 8.84
C THR A 82 13.72 8.19 10.05
N VAL A 83 13.15 6.99 9.98
CA VAL A 83 13.06 6.09 11.13
C VAL A 83 13.44 4.67 10.75
N THR A 84 14.21 4.02 11.61
CA THR A 84 14.48 2.57 11.54
C THR A 84 14.07 1.95 12.87
N GLY A 85 13.51 0.75 12.83
CA GLY A 85 13.08 0.05 14.03
C GLY A 85 12.45 -1.30 13.72
N GLU A 86 12.03 -1.97 14.78
CA GLU A 86 11.38 -3.28 14.73
C GLU A 86 9.88 -3.13 15.00
N LEU A 87 9.05 -3.57 14.05
CA LEU A 87 7.60 -3.63 14.22
C LEU A 87 7.20 -4.95 14.89
N ARG A 88 6.60 -4.86 16.07
CA ARG A 88 6.13 -5.99 16.86
C ARG A 88 4.60 -6.00 16.93
N TRP A 89 4.04 -7.19 16.78
CA TRP A 89 2.62 -7.44 16.97
C TRP A 89 2.44 -8.29 18.22
N ILE A 90 1.64 -7.78 19.16
CA ILE A 90 1.44 -8.38 20.46
C ILE A 90 0.01 -8.89 20.52
N LEU A 91 -0.14 -10.16 20.85
CA LEU A 91 -1.45 -10.77 21.10
C LEU A 91 -1.97 -10.26 22.45
N THR A 92 -3.16 -9.68 22.46
CA THR A 92 -3.75 -9.05 23.66
C THR A 92 -4.55 -10.02 24.53
N GLN A 93 -4.94 -11.18 23.98
CA GLN A 93 -5.77 -12.18 24.63
C GLN A 93 -5.43 -13.59 24.14
N SER A 94 -5.66 -14.60 24.97
CA SER A 94 -5.41 -16.00 24.60
C SER A 94 -6.30 -16.45 23.44
N LEU A 95 -5.73 -17.23 22.52
CA LEU A 95 -6.43 -17.82 21.39
C LEU A 95 -6.11 -19.32 21.31
N PRO A 96 -7.02 -20.15 20.77
CA PRO A 96 -6.70 -21.51 20.36
C PRO A 96 -5.46 -21.55 19.46
N LYS A 97 -4.61 -22.57 19.62
CA LYS A 97 -3.32 -22.68 18.92
C LYS A 97 -3.43 -22.53 17.40
N ASN A 98 -4.45 -23.14 16.78
CA ASN A 98 -4.68 -23.03 15.35
C ASN A 98 -5.04 -21.60 14.90
N GLN A 99 -5.83 -20.87 15.70
CA GLN A 99 -6.14 -19.47 15.45
C GLN A 99 -4.91 -18.59 15.63
N GLN A 100 -4.10 -18.82 16.67
CA GLN A 100 -2.87 -18.07 16.89
C GLN A 100 -1.89 -18.22 15.72
N GLU A 101 -1.67 -19.45 15.24
CA GLU A 101 -0.79 -19.70 14.08
C GLU A 101 -1.32 -19.05 12.79
N CYS A 102 -2.62 -19.13 12.54
CA CYS A 102 -3.24 -18.49 11.39
C CYS A 102 -3.15 -16.95 11.48
N LEU A 103 -3.43 -16.38 12.66
CA LEU A 103 -3.33 -14.95 12.91
C LEU A 103 -1.91 -14.43 12.70
N LYS A 104 -0.91 -15.14 13.21
CA LYS A 104 0.51 -14.81 12.99
C LYS A 104 0.84 -14.72 11.50
N LYS A 105 0.44 -15.73 10.72
CA LYS A 105 0.62 -15.72 9.27
C LYS A 105 -0.12 -14.56 8.61
N LEU A 106 -1.40 -14.35 8.96
CA LEU A 106 -2.22 -13.26 8.42
C LEU A 106 -1.53 -11.91 8.61
N ILE A 107 -1.06 -11.60 9.82
CA ILE A 107 -0.39 -10.33 10.10
C ILE A 107 0.95 -10.20 9.38
N CYS A 108 1.73 -11.28 9.25
CA CYS A 108 2.93 -11.26 8.41
C CYS A 108 2.59 -10.91 6.95
N PHE A 109 1.57 -11.56 6.37
CA PHE A 109 1.16 -11.30 4.99
C PHE A 109 0.59 -9.89 4.79
N LEU A 110 -0.23 -9.40 5.72
CA LEU A 110 -0.75 -8.02 5.67
C LEU A 110 0.37 -6.97 5.79
N THR A 111 1.37 -7.22 6.63
CA THR A 111 2.54 -6.33 6.77
C THR A 111 3.37 -6.32 5.49
N ARG A 112 3.66 -7.50 4.91
CA ARG A 112 4.38 -7.62 3.63
C ARG A 112 3.62 -6.97 2.49
N PHE A 113 2.29 -7.10 2.50
CA PHE A 113 1.43 -6.49 1.53
C PHE A 113 1.49 -4.96 1.61
N ALA A 114 1.44 -4.41 2.82
CA ALA A 114 1.60 -2.98 3.05
C ALA A 114 2.98 -2.45 2.61
N MET A 115 4.04 -3.24 2.80
CA MET A 115 5.39 -2.89 2.33
C MET A 115 5.50 -2.89 0.80
N LEU A 116 4.93 -3.89 0.13
CA LEU A 116 5.03 -4.08 -1.32
C LEU A 116 4.13 -3.12 -2.11
N LEU A 117 2.82 -3.14 -1.84
CA LEU A 117 1.78 -2.47 -2.65
C LEU A 117 1.18 -1.26 -1.93
N GLY A 118 1.25 -1.25 -0.60
CA GLY A 118 0.70 -0.22 0.26
C GLY A 118 1.71 0.86 0.64
N GLY A 119 1.69 1.28 1.90
CA GLY A 119 2.72 2.11 2.50
C GLY A 119 2.27 2.67 3.85
N PHE A 120 3.14 3.43 4.52
CA PHE A 120 2.84 3.99 5.83
C PHE A 120 3.06 5.50 5.86
N GLY A 121 2.15 6.21 6.53
CA GLY A 121 2.21 7.65 6.70
C GLY A 121 1.45 8.44 5.63
N LYS A 122 1.64 9.76 5.63
CA LYS A 122 0.94 10.67 4.71
C LYS A 122 1.34 10.40 3.26
N SER A 123 0.37 10.47 2.35
CA SER A 123 0.57 10.32 0.89
C SER A 123 1.16 8.97 0.46
N TRP A 124 0.99 7.91 1.27
CA TRP A 124 1.61 6.60 1.02
C TRP A 124 1.27 5.94 -0.32
N ARG A 125 0.19 6.38 -0.98
CA ARG A 125 -0.25 5.94 -2.32
C ARG A 125 0.68 6.41 -3.44
N ARG A 126 1.71 7.20 -3.15
CA ARG A 126 2.72 7.68 -4.10
C ARG A 126 4.11 7.27 -3.62
N ALA A 127 5.01 7.01 -4.57
CA ALA A 127 6.44 6.90 -4.29
C ALA A 127 6.97 8.23 -3.75
N ASP A 128 8.02 8.17 -2.91
CA ASP A 128 8.64 9.36 -2.33
C ASP A 128 9.30 10.24 -3.40
N HIS A 129 8.72 11.39 -3.70
CA HIS A 129 9.22 12.27 -4.76
C HIS A 129 10.59 12.87 -4.43
N SER A 130 10.94 12.98 -3.15
CA SER A 130 12.27 13.46 -2.78
C SER A 130 13.40 12.48 -3.11
N ILE A 131 13.05 11.22 -3.39
CA ILE A 131 13.99 10.16 -3.77
C ILE A 131 13.88 9.84 -5.27
N PHE A 132 12.66 9.74 -5.79
CA PHE A 132 12.38 9.18 -7.12
C PHE A 132 12.00 10.22 -8.19
N TYR A 133 11.85 11.50 -7.82
CA TYR A 133 11.57 12.58 -8.77
C TYR A 133 11.96 13.94 -8.20
N GLU A 134 13.25 14.12 -7.93
CA GLU A 134 13.77 15.32 -7.25
C GLU A 134 13.43 16.62 -7.99
N ASP A 135 13.43 16.58 -9.33
CA ASP A 135 13.07 17.67 -10.24
C ASP A 135 11.61 18.16 -10.09
N TYR A 136 10.78 17.45 -9.34
CA TYR A 136 9.45 17.93 -8.96
C TYR A 136 9.50 19.21 -8.12
N TYR A 137 10.61 19.44 -7.42
CA TYR A 137 10.85 20.60 -6.56
C TYR A 137 11.71 21.65 -7.26
N PRO A 138 11.66 22.94 -6.89
CA PRO A 138 11.10 23.53 -5.67
C PRO A 138 9.63 23.96 -5.77
N ASN A 139 9.08 24.51 -4.68
CA ASN A 139 7.73 25.12 -4.62
C ASN A 139 6.57 24.15 -4.86
N LYS A 140 6.71 22.91 -4.38
CA LYS A 140 5.66 21.88 -4.38
C LYS A 140 5.60 21.21 -3.01
N PRO A 141 4.44 20.64 -2.63
CA PRO A 141 4.34 19.92 -1.38
C PRO A 141 5.14 18.61 -1.40
N LEU A 142 5.62 18.16 -0.24
CA LEU A 142 6.23 16.83 -0.10
C LEU A 142 5.19 15.74 -0.38
N ILE A 143 5.50 14.83 -1.31
CA ILE A 143 4.60 13.75 -1.75
C ILE A 143 5.29 12.39 -1.61
N GLY A 144 4.51 11.43 -1.10
CA GLY A 144 4.90 10.03 -1.03
C GLY A 144 5.56 9.63 0.29
N CYS A 145 5.94 8.36 0.32
CA CYS A 145 6.76 7.78 1.38
C CYS A 145 7.58 6.62 0.82
N HIS A 146 8.75 6.38 1.41
CA HIS A 146 9.60 5.23 1.10
C HIS A 146 9.79 4.36 2.33
N TRP A 147 9.55 3.06 2.19
CA TRP A 147 9.76 2.08 3.25
C TRP A 147 10.47 0.88 2.67
N GLN A 148 11.46 0.38 3.41
CA GLN A 148 12.25 -0.76 3.01
C GLN A 148 12.58 -1.62 4.22
N TRP A 149 12.87 -2.90 3.97
CA TRP A 149 13.32 -3.81 5.00
C TRP A 149 14.74 -3.40 5.44
N GLY A 150 14.93 -3.22 6.75
CA GLY A 150 16.12 -2.56 7.28
C GLY A 150 17.40 -3.38 7.16
N ASP A 151 17.40 -4.63 7.64
CA ASP A 151 18.60 -5.47 7.68
C ASP A 151 18.57 -6.62 6.66
N LYS A 152 19.74 -7.27 6.49
CA LYS A 152 19.88 -8.44 5.60
C LYS A 152 18.97 -9.60 6.01
N SER A 153 18.69 -9.76 7.31
CA SER A 153 17.82 -10.82 7.82
C SER A 153 16.37 -10.60 7.38
N SER A 154 15.82 -9.40 7.54
CA SER A 154 14.49 -9.01 7.06
C SER A 154 14.39 -9.09 5.54
N LEU A 155 15.44 -8.77 4.79
CA LEU A 155 15.47 -8.98 3.34
C LEU A 155 15.41 -10.47 2.93
N ILE A 156 15.89 -11.38 3.78
CA ILE A 156 15.83 -12.82 3.53
C ILE A 156 14.49 -13.41 4.01
N ASN A 157 14.06 -13.01 5.20
CA ASN A 157 12.96 -13.62 5.93
C ASN A 157 11.62 -12.99 5.59
N ASP A 158 11.57 -11.68 5.31
CA ASP A 158 10.33 -10.94 5.11
C ASP A 158 10.12 -10.43 3.69
N ASN A 159 11.19 -10.06 2.98
CA ASN A 159 11.10 -9.73 1.56
C ASN A 159 11.01 -10.99 0.68
N LYS A 160 9.78 -11.50 0.52
CA LYS A 160 9.49 -12.68 -0.32
C LYS A 160 9.22 -12.34 -1.80
N VAL A 161 9.01 -11.07 -2.14
CA VAL A 161 8.73 -10.64 -3.52
C VAL A 161 9.95 -9.90 -4.06
N ARG A 162 10.76 -10.62 -4.84
CA ARG A 162 12.03 -10.10 -5.39
C ARG A 162 11.99 -9.83 -6.89
N ASP A 163 10.89 -10.21 -7.52
CA ASP A 163 10.70 -10.18 -8.97
C ASP A 163 9.20 -10.04 -9.28
N LEU A 164 8.88 -9.52 -10.46
CA LEU A 164 7.50 -9.33 -10.94
C LEU A 164 6.70 -10.64 -10.96
N THR A 165 7.36 -11.77 -11.26
CA THR A 165 6.74 -13.11 -11.27
C THR A 165 6.21 -13.54 -9.89
N HIS A 166 6.76 -13.00 -8.80
CA HIS A 166 6.33 -13.30 -7.44
C HIS A 166 5.09 -12.50 -7.00
N VAL A 167 4.74 -11.41 -7.70
CA VAL A 167 3.65 -10.50 -7.28
C VAL A 167 2.29 -11.20 -7.31
N HIS A 168 1.97 -11.90 -8.41
CA HIS A 168 0.69 -12.61 -8.53
C HIS A 168 0.53 -13.73 -7.47
N PRO A 169 1.48 -14.68 -7.32
CA PRO A 169 1.42 -15.68 -6.27
C PRO A 169 1.28 -15.06 -4.87
N PHE A 170 2.03 -13.98 -4.60
CA PHE A 170 1.94 -13.29 -3.32
C PHE A 170 0.53 -12.73 -3.03
N ILE A 171 -0.10 -12.07 -4.00
CA ILE A 171 -1.47 -11.56 -3.83
C ILE A 171 -2.46 -12.72 -3.59
N LYS A 172 -2.28 -13.83 -4.29
CA LYS A 172 -3.08 -15.05 -4.08
C LYS A 172 -2.90 -15.60 -2.66
N ASP A 173 -1.67 -15.64 -2.15
CA ASP A 173 -1.38 -16.11 -0.79
C ASP A 173 -2.00 -15.19 0.27
N VAL A 174 -1.91 -13.86 0.10
CA VAL A 174 -2.57 -12.88 0.98
C VAL A 174 -4.08 -13.13 1.05
N ARG A 175 -4.73 -13.38 -0.09
CA ARG A 175 -6.17 -13.70 -0.13
C ARG A 175 -6.48 -15.06 0.50
N THR A 176 -5.63 -16.05 0.26
CA THR A 176 -5.78 -17.39 0.83
C THR A 176 -5.69 -17.36 2.36
N ILE A 177 -4.67 -16.72 2.93
CA ILE A 177 -4.51 -16.65 4.39
C ILE A 177 -5.64 -15.82 5.04
N ALA A 178 -6.15 -14.79 4.35
CA ALA A 178 -7.32 -14.07 4.80
C ALA A 178 -8.58 -14.96 4.84
N LYS A 179 -8.79 -15.79 3.81
CA LYS A 179 -9.89 -16.78 3.81
C LYS A 179 -9.72 -17.83 4.92
N GLU A 180 -8.51 -18.35 5.12
CA GLU A 180 -8.22 -19.28 6.22
C GLU A 180 -8.52 -18.66 7.58
N TRP A 181 -8.20 -17.38 7.79
CA TRP A 181 -8.59 -16.69 9.01
C TRP A 181 -10.11 -16.59 9.15
N MET A 182 -10.82 -16.28 8.06
CA MET A 182 -12.28 -16.19 8.03
C MET A 182 -12.96 -17.53 8.37
N THR A 183 -12.45 -18.66 7.86
CA THR A 183 -13.04 -19.98 8.16
C THR A 183 -12.88 -20.37 9.64
N LEU A 184 -11.89 -19.82 10.32
CA LEU A 184 -11.70 -19.99 11.77
C LEU A 184 -12.61 -19.08 12.60
N GLN A 185 -13.27 -18.09 11.99
CA GLN A 185 -14.23 -17.23 12.66
C GLN A 185 -15.64 -17.82 12.56
N LYS A 186 -16.37 -17.81 13.68
CA LYS A 186 -17.75 -18.32 13.70
C LYS A 186 -18.66 -17.39 12.90
N TYR A 187 -19.46 -17.98 11.99
CA TYR A 187 -20.58 -17.33 11.29
C TYR A 187 -20.22 -16.14 10.38
N ILE A 188 -19.01 -16.11 9.79
CA ILE A 188 -18.66 -15.10 8.79
C ILE A 188 -18.52 -15.78 7.42
N PRO A 189 -19.51 -15.61 6.52
CA PRO A 189 -19.47 -16.28 5.23
C PRO A 189 -18.47 -15.60 4.28
N ILE A 190 -17.80 -16.41 3.47
CA ILE A 190 -16.96 -15.95 2.36
C ILE A 190 -17.88 -15.82 1.14
N THR A 191 -18.20 -14.59 0.76
CA THR A 191 -19.14 -14.26 -0.34
C THR A 191 -18.54 -13.23 -1.29
N PRO A 192 -17.56 -13.60 -2.14
CA PRO A 192 -16.90 -12.66 -3.04
C PRO A 192 -17.85 -11.98 -4.04
N ASP A 193 -18.93 -12.66 -4.43
CA ASP A 193 -19.95 -12.12 -5.33
C ASP A 193 -20.82 -11.04 -4.66
N ASN A 194 -20.84 -10.98 -3.33
CA ASN A 194 -21.47 -9.93 -2.53
C ASN A 194 -20.40 -9.11 -1.79
N SER A 195 -19.32 -8.79 -2.49
CA SER A 195 -18.20 -8.04 -1.92
C SER A 195 -18.55 -6.58 -1.62
N ALA A 196 -17.77 -5.93 -0.75
CA ALA A 196 -18.01 -4.55 -0.35
C ALA A 196 -17.93 -3.57 -1.53
N LYS A 197 -18.78 -2.53 -1.55
CA LYS A 197 -18.82 -1.55 -2.65
C LYS A 197 -17.83 -0.38 -2.45
N TRP A 198 -16.60 -0.70 -2.04
CA TRP A 198 -15.56 0.30 -1.78
C TRP A 198 -14.68 0.50 -3.01
N ARG A 199 -14.21 1.74 -3.23
CA ARG A 199 -13.30 2.09 -4.34
C ARG A 199 -12.05 1.23 -4.37
N GLU A 200 -11.40 1.05 -3.21
CA GLU A 200 -10.09 0.42 -3.10
C GLU A 200 -10.19 -1.05 -2.61
N ILE A 201 -11.20 -1.76 -3.09
CA ILE A 201 -11.43 -3.16 -2.72
C ILE A 201 -10.47 -4.11 -3.46
N TRP A 202 -9.97 -5.11 -2.75
CA TRP A 202 -9.10 -6.13 -3.35
C TRP A 202 -9.91 -7.31 -3.85
N HIS A 203 -10.57 -7.14 -4.99
CA HIS A 203 -11.35 -8.19 -5.66
C HIS A 203 -10.91 -8.28 -7.14
N PRO A 204 -10.74 -9.47 -7.74
CA PRO A 204 -10.19 -9.60 -9.10
C PRO A 204 -10.91 -8.79 -10.20
N LYS A 205 -12.18 -8.40 -9.98
CA LYS A 205 -12.96 -7.58 -10.93
C LYS A 205 -12.80 -6.06 -10.73
N ASN A 206 -12.08 -5.60 -9.71
CA ASN A 206 -12.11 -4.20 -9.25
C ASN A 206 -10.74 -3.51 -9.25
N ILE A 207 -9.69 -4.22 -9.61
CA ILE A 207 -8.31 -3.77 -9.40
C ILE A 207 -7.39 -4.48 -10.37
N GLU A 208 -6.45 -3.71 -10.92
CA GLU A 208 -5.35 -4.22 -11.74
C GLU A 208 -4.01 -3.82 -11.14
N ILE A 209 -3.07 -4.76 -11.14
CA ILE A 209 -1.69 -4.56 -10.74
C ILE A 209 -0.83 -4.66 -11.97
N TRP A 210 -0.02 -3.64 -12.18
CA TRP A 210 0.95 -3.54 -13.25
C TRP A 210 2.33 -3.35 -12.66
N GLY A 211 3.38 -3.87 -13.30
CA GLY A 211 4.73 -3.59 -12.85
C GLY A 211 5.80 -3.71 -13.92
N ARG A 212 6.93 -3.06 -13.66
CA ARG A 212 8.17 -3.17 -14.43
C ARG A 212 9.39 -3.18 -13.50
N ILE A 213 10.55 -3.51 -14.04
CA ILE A 213 11.83 -3.30 -13.33
C ILE A 213 12.34 -1.91 -13.70
N ALA A 214 12.60 -1.09 -12.69
CA ALA A 214 13.36 0.15 -12.81
C ALA A 214 14.82 -0.11 -12.44
N GLU A 215 15.73 0.36 -13.27
CA GLU A 215 17.17 0.09 -13.12
C GLU A 215 17.78 0.80 -11.91
N ASP A 216 17.26 1.99 -11.59
CA ASP A 216 17.66 2.77 -10.43
C ASP A 216 16.53 3.68 -9.94
N LYS A 217 16.85 4.58 -9.00
CA LYS A 217 15.89 5.51 -8.40
C LYS A 217 15.41 6.61 -9.36
N ASP A 218 16.18 6.90 -10.40
CA ASP A 218 15.89 7.95 -11.38
C ASP A 218 15.08 7.36 -12.57
N ASP A 219 15.03 6.04 -12.69
CA ASP A 219 14.28 5.28 -13.71
C ASP A 219 12.81 4.99 -13.33
N SER A 220 12.10 5.95 -12.72
CA SER A 220 10.63 5.83 -12.54
C SER A 220 9.89 6.34 -13.77
N LEU A 221 9.24 5.42 -14.49
CA LEU A 221 8.47 5.78 -15.67
C LEU A 221 7.13 6.41 -15.27
N ALA A 222 6.43 5.81 -14.32
CA ALA A 222 5.08 6.23 -13.98
C ALA A 222 5.02 7.59 -13.27
N ILE A 223 6.05 7.97 -12.50
CA ILE A 223 6.06 9.27 -11.81
C ILE A 223 5.93 10.44 -12.79
N THR A 224 6.46 10.28 -14.01
CA THR A 224 6.35 11.30 -15.06
C THR A 224 4.92 11.44 -15.57
N TRP A 225 4.19 10.34 -15.73
CA TRP A 225 2.77 10.33 -16.12
C TRP A 225 1.87 11.00 -15.08
N LEU A 226 2.28 10.98 -13.81
CA LEU A 226 1.52 11.56 -12.71
C LEU A 226 1.69 13.07 -12.59
N HIS A 227 2.71 13.67 -13.23
CA HIS A 227 3.11 15.06 -12.93
C HIS A 227 3.45 15.95 -14.13
N LYS A 228 3.76 15.41 -15.31
CA LYS A 228 4.05 16.23 -16.50
C LYS A 228 2.75 16.75 -17.13
N ALA A 229 2.82 17.90 -17.81
CA ALA A 229 1.68 18.42 -18.57
C ALA A 229 1.30 17.46 -19.70
N TYR A 230 0.00 17.31 -19.97
CA TYR A 230 -0.53 16.47 -21.04
C TYR A 230 0.02 16.90 -22.40
N GLN A 231 0.75 16.01 -23.09
CA GLN A 231 1.14 16.18 -24.49
C GLN A 231 0.64 14.96 -25.27
N LYS A 232 -0.19 15.21 -26.28
CA LYS A 232 -0.96 14.19 -27.04
C LYS A 232 -0.12 13.24 -27.89
N LEU A 233 1.20 13.42 -27.94
CA LEU A 233 2.12 12.56 -28.66
C LEU A 233 3.28 12.16 -27.73
N ASP A 234 3.54 10.86 -27.67
CA ASP A 234 4.66 10.16 -27.00
C ASP A 234 4.82 10.28 -25.47
N ASN A 235 4.08 11.17 -24.81
CA ASN A 235 4.18 11.38 -23.35
C ASN A 235 2.79 11.38 -22.69
N LEU A 236 2.29 10.18 -22.39
CA LEU A 236 1.07 10.00 -21.62
C LEU A 236 1.19 10.76 -20.27
N SER A 237 0.24 11.65 -19.99
CA SER A 237 0.03 12.19 -18.65
C SER A 237 -1.41 11.92 -18.23
N ILE A 238 -1.55 11.39 -17.02
CA ILE A 238 -2.82 11.21 -16.33
C ILE A 238 -2.98 12.23 -15.20
N TYR A 239 -2.19 13.31 -15.20
CA TYR A 239 -2.27 14.35 -14.18
C TYR A 239 -3.65 15.03 -14.15
N LYS A 240 -4.25 15.12 -12.96
CA LYS A 240 -5.59 15.70 -12.70
C LYS A 240 -6.77 14.97 -13.36
N THR A 241 -6.58 13.74 -13.83
CA THR A 241 -7.68 12.87 -14.28
C THR A 241 -8.35 12.15 -13.11
N SER A 242 -9.44 11.43 -13.39
CA SER A 242 -10.08 10.52 -12.40
C SER A 242 -9.10 9.50 -11.80
N VAL A 243 -8.10 9.08 -12.57
CA VAL A 243 -7.08 8.10 -12.18
C VAL A 243 -6.13 8.65 -11.12
N THR A 244 -5.67 9.90 -11.27
CA THR A 244 -4.74 10.52 -10.32
C THR A 244 -5.40 11.38 -9.25
N GLY A 245 -6.66 11.76 -9.47
CA GLY A 245 -7.44 12.63 -8.61
C GLY A 245 -7.23 14.11 -8.93
N ASN A 246 -8.19 14.93 -8.51
CA ASN A 246 -8.17 16.38 -8.64
C ASN A 246 -8.76 17.02 -7.37
N ILE A 247 -8.99 18.34 -7.40
CA ILE A 247 -9.61 19.04 -6.26
C ILE A 247 -11.02 18.45 -6.07
N ASN A 248 -11.24 17.80 -4.93
CA ASN A 248 -12.48 17.08 -4.54
C ASN A 248 -12.65 15.65 -5.08
N GLN A 249 -11.67 15.10 -5.80
CA GLN A 249 -11.71 13.70 -6.25
C GLN A 249 -10.45 12.95 -5.82
N ILE A 250 -10.64 11.91 -5.03
CA ILE A 250 -9.54 11.01 -4.64
C ILE A 250 -9.20 10.10 -5.83
N GLY A 251 -7.92 10.09 -6.22
CA GLY A 251 -7.43 9.23 -7.28
C GLY A 251 -7.58 7.72 -7.01
N ARG A 252 -7.50 6.95 -8.09
CA ARG A 252 -7.71 5.51 -8.15
C ARG A 252 -6.41 4.73 -8.41
N LEU A 253 -5.26 5.35 -8.16
CA LEU A 253 -3.96 4.77 -8.42
C LEU A 253 -3.06 4.82 -7.19
N TRP A 254 -2.41 3.69 -6.88
CA TRP A 254 -1.24 3.64 -6.01
C TRP A 254 0.01 3.41 -6.85
N HIS A 255 1.09 4.11 -6.54
CA HIS A 255 2.39 4.00 -7.22
C HIS A 255 3.48 3.71 -6.19
N ARG A 256 4.31 2.69 -6.47
CA ARG A 256 5.38 2.22 -5.58
C ARG A 256 6.66 1.99 -6.36
N MET A 257 7.77 2.46 -5.78
CA MET A 257 9.14 2.07 -6.16
C MET A 257 9.65 1.12 -5.08
N TYR A 258 9.31 -0.16 -5.19
CA TYR A 258 9.62 -1.15 -4.15
C TYR A 258 11.06 -1.65 -4.30
N PRO A 259 11.94 -1.54 -3.28
CA PRO A 259 13.34 -1.92 -3.41
C PRO A 259 13.56 -3.38 -3.80
N LYS A 260 14.40 -3.56 -4.81
CA LYS A 260 15.01 -4.83 -5.21
C LYS A 260 16.50 -4.78 -4.87
N ASN A 261 17.20 -5.89 -5.06
CA ASN A 261 18.66 -5.93 -4.94
C ASN A 261 19.34 -5.05 -6.00
N ASN A 262 20.59 -4.65 -5.76
CA ASN A 262 21.46 -3.92 -6.70
C ASN A 262 20.94 -2.54 -7.11
N HIS A 263 20.26 -1.82 -6.19
CA HIS A 263 19.68 -0.49 -6.44
C HIS A 263 18.53 -0.44 -7.46
N GLN A 264 18.08 -1.60 -7.96
CA GLN A 264 16.89 -1.69 -8.81
C GLN A 264 15.61 -1.59 -7.97
N TYR A 265 14.48 -1.33 -8.64
CA TYR A 265 13.16 -1.28 -8.01
C TYR A 265 12.13 -2.07 -8.82
N LEU A 266 11.17 -2.68 -8.12
CA LEU A 266 9.89 -3.05 -8.74
C LEU A 266 9.04 -1.77 -8.76
N GLU A 267 8.88 -1.18 -9.94
CA GLU A 267 7.95 -0.07 -10.12
C GLU A 267 6.55 -0.66 -10.32
N LEU A 268 5.66 -0.44 -9.34
CA LEU A 268 4.33 -1.05 -9.30
C LEU A 268 3.23 0.01 -9.36
N LEU A 269 2.20 -0.27 -10.15
CA LEU A 269 0.95 0.47 -10.20
C LEU A 269 -0.18 -0.42 -9.72
N THR A 270 -0.94 0.06 -8.75
CA THR A 270 -2.23 -0.51 -8.35
C THR A 270 -3.33 0.41 -8.82
N ILE A 271 -4.14 -0.04 -9.75
CA ILE A 271 -5.20 0.74 -10.38
C ILE A 271 -6.53 0.17 -9.94
N PHE A 272 -7.49 1.03 -9.57
CA PHE A 272 -8.87 0.67 -9.23
C PHE A 272 -9.81 1.24 -10.30
N PRO A 273 -10.04 0.50 -11.40
CA PRO A 273 -10.72 1.03 -12.57
C PRO A 273 -12.10 1.64 -12.24
N ASP A 274 -12.48 2.64 -13.03
CA ASP A 274 -13.84 3.15 -13.10
C ASP A 274 -14.29 3.31 -14.54
N ASP A 275 -15.55 3.71 -14.71
CA ASP A 275 -16.18 3.82 -16.02
C ASP A 275 -15.84 5.14 -16.74
N SER A 276 -14.76 5.82 -16.34
CA SER A 276 -14.35 7.07 -16.99
C SER A 276 -13.47 6.84 -18.22
N ASP A 277 -13.63 7.70 -19.23
CA ASP A 277 -12.80 7.66 -20.45
C ASP A 277 -11.31 7.78 -20.15
N ASP A 278 -10.94 8.61 -19.17
CA ASP A 278 -9.55 8.76 -18.71
C ASP A 278 -8.97 7.43 -18.21
N CYS A 279 -9.77 6.66 -17.46
CA CYS A 279 -9.35 5.35 -16.96
C CYS A 279 -9.26 4.34 -18.10
N ALA A 280 -10.25 4.30 -18.99
CA ALA A 280 -10.26 3.40 -20.14
C ALA A 280 -9.07 3.64 -21.07
N TYR A 281 -8.78 4.92 -21.37
CA TYR A 281 -7.64 5.33 -22.17
C TYR A 281 -6.31 4.92 -21.52
N PHE A 282 -6.16 5.15 -20.20
CA PHE A 282 -4.94 4.78 -19.51
C PHE A 282 -4.70 3.27 -19.48
N LEU A 283 -5.74 2.48 -19.25
CA LEU A 283 -5.65 1.03 -19.29
C LEU A 283 -5.34 0.53 -20.70
N GLY A 284 -5.97 1.11 -21.73
CA GLY A 284 -5.66 0.82 -23.13
C GLY A 284 -4.18 1.07 -23.47
N PHE A 285 -3.63 2.21 -23.02
CA PHE A 285 -2.20 2.50 -23.17
C PHE A 285 -1.31 1.44 -22.48
N LEU A 286 -1.65 1.00 -21.27
CA LEU A 286 -0.89 -0.04 -20.57
C LEU A 286 -0.98 -1.39 -21.29
N ASP A 287 -2.17 -1.75 -21.79
CA ASP A 287 -2.40 -2.99 -22.56
C ASP A 287 -1.63 -3.00 -23.88
N GLU A 288 -1.59 -1.88 -24.62
CA GLU A 288 -0.80 -1.75 -25.86
C GLU A 288 0.70 -1.96 -25.64
N ASN A 289 1.20 -1.58 -24.46
CA ASN A 289 2.61 -1.68 -24.08
C ASN A 289 2.93 -2.93 -23.24
N ASN A 290 1.95 -3.80 -22.99
CA ASN A 290 2.05 -4.89 -22.03
C ASN A 290 3.14 -5.89 -22.44
N GLY A 291 4.15 -6.05 -21.56
CA GLY A 291 5.23 -7.02 -21.76
C GLY A 291 6.30 -6.60 -22.77
N GLN A 292 6.23 -5.38 -23.31
CA GLN A 292 7.33 -4.80 -24.08
C GLN A 292 8.54 -4.54 -23.18
N GLU A 293 9.75 -4.65 -23.73
CA GLU A 293 10.98 -4.45 -22.97
C GLU A 293 11.02 -3.08 -22.28
N GLY A 294 11.33 -3.08 -20.98
CA GLY A 294 11.34 -1.88 -20.16
C GLY A 294 9.96 -1.26 -19.86
N LYS A 295 8.85 -1.81 -20.37
CA LYS A 295 7.48 -1.31 -20.10
C LYS A 295 6.78 -2.08 -18.99
N PHE A 296 5.65 -1.54 -18.54
CA PHE A 296 4.79 -2.21 -17.58
C PHE A 296 4.18 -3.47 -18.17
N GLN A 297 4.14 -4.53 -17.38
CA GLN A 297 3.36 -5.73 -17.68
C GLN A 297 2.25 -5.90 -16.65
N LYS A 298 1.10 -6.40 -17.09
CA LYS A 298 0.01 -6.75 -16.19
C LYS A 298 0.46 -7.90 -15.30
N LEU A 299 0.28 -7.77 -14.00
CA LEU A 299 0.66 -8.76 -12.98
C LEU A 299 -0.57 -9.44 -12.38
N TRP A 300 -1.68 -8.73 -12.22
CA TRP A 300 -2.93 -9.27 -11.69
C TRP A 300 -4.13 -8.39 -12.09
N PRO A 301 -5.33 -8.92 -12.35
CA PRO A 301 -5.66 -10.35 -12.42
C PRO A 301 -5.01 -10.99 -13.66
N LYS A 302 -4.49 -12.21 -13.49
CA LYS A 302 -4.04 -13.11 -14.56
C LYS A 302 -4.85 -14.39 -14.44
#